data_AF-A0ABD1JR26-F1
#
_entry.id   AF-A0ABD1JR26-F1
#
_cell.length_a   1.000
_cell.length_b   1.000
_cell.length_c   1.000
_cell.angle_alpha   90.00
_cell.angle_beta   90.00
_cell.angle_gamma   90.00
#
_symmetry.space_group_name_H-M   'P 1'
#
loop_
_entity.id
_entity.type
_entity.pdbx_description
1 polymer ?
#
loop_
_entity_poly.entity_id
_entity_poly.type
_entity_poly.pdbx_seq_one_letter_code
_entity_poly.pdbx_strand_id
1 'polypeptide(L)'
;MLCCPFLARAMTSDSTSASSRSSSSSSTSPTSTSSSSSSSSEEENTLKKKHPKNKKHKKKRRAKSKSKAKYGRRASSPEEVIARYKKVLKNYNAGMKLGKACAKAGVTELTVRSKAAIPEIAIASPDHFQDLMAAHSKRGKIVDLLSKCEFLIESDQKVKDAIMLKKAEGKLIPYVKREKI
;
A
#
# COMPACT_ATOMS: atom_id res chain seq x y z
N MET A 1 -29.37 11.52 -38.67
CA MET A 1 -28.48 10.89 -37.67
C MET A 1 -27.30 11.83 -37.47
N LEU A 2 -27.20 12.45 -36.29
CA LEU A 2 -26.29 13.56 -36.02
C LEU A 2 -24.85 13.06 -35.85
N CYS A 3 -23.94 13.60 -36.66
CA CYS A 3 -22.50 13.61 -36.41
C CYS A 3 -22.19 14.46 -35.18
N CYS A 4 -21.51 13.90 -34.19
CA CYS A 4 -20.93 14.66 -33.08
C CYS A 4 -19.50 15.09 -33.44
N PRO A 5 -19.17 16.39 -33.49
CA PRO A 5 -17.81 16.85 -33.71
C PRO A 5 -16.98 16.76 -32.41
N PHE A 6 -15.79 16.19 -32.56
CA PHE A 6 -14.72 16.10 -31.58
C PHE A 6 -14.19 17.50 -31.25
N LEU A 7 -14.52 18.01 -30.06
CA LEU A 7 -14.05 19.32 -29.58
C LEU A 7 -12.56 19.24 -29.21
N ALA A 8 -11.72 19.88 -30.03
CA ALA A 8 -10.32 20.14 -29.72
C ALA A 8 -10.19 21.19 -28.62
N ARG A 9 -9.41 20.91 -27.56
CA ARG A 9 -9.07 21.87 -26.51
C ARG A 9 -7.63 22.32 -26.67
N ALA A 10 -7.47 23.58 -27.08
CA ALA A 10 -6.20 24.27 -27.22
C ALA A 10 -5.53 24.50 -25.85
N MET A 11 -4.20 24.40 -25.84
CA MET A 11 -3.33 24.76 -24.72
C MET A 11 -2.88 26.21 -24.91
N THR A 12 -3.29 27.10 -24.02
CA THR A 12 -2.73 28.46 -23.93
C THR A 12 -1.62 28.45 -22.89
N SER A 13 -0.40 28.71 -23.34
CA SER A 13 0.75 29.05 -22.50
C SER A 13 0.57 30.45 -21.95
N ASP A 14 0.68 30.63 -20.63
CA ASP A 14 0.88 31.94 -20.02
C ASP A 14 2.00 31.84 -18.99
N SER A 15 3.11 32.51 -19.31
CA SER A 15 4.28 32.67 -18.46
C SER A 15 4.22 34.06 -17.86
N THR A 16 3.90 34.17 -16.57
CA THR A 16 4.03 35.42 -15.80
C THR A 16 4.95 35.19 -14.60
N SER A 17 6.14 35.76 -14.71
CA SER A 17 7.08 36.02 -13.63
C SER A 17 6.68 37.28 -12.85
N ALA A 18 6.60 37.22 -11.51
CA ALA A 18 6.94 38.35 -10.64
C ALA A 18 6.94 37.95 -9.14
N SER A 19 7.89 38.54 -8.43
CA SER A 19 8.32 38.37 -7.04
C SER A 19 7.67 39.34 -6.05
N SER A 20 7.53 38.95 -4.77
CA SER A 20 7.67 39.76 -3.53
C SER A 20 7.13 38.93 -2.33
N ARG A 21 7.90 38.55 -1.29
CA ARG A 21 8.51 39.26 -0.14
C ARG A 21 7.52 39.77 0.93
N SER A 22 7.95 39.60 2.20
CA SER A 22 7.41 40.09 3.49
C SER A 22 6.32 39.21 4.15
N SER A 23 6.15 39.14 5.48
CA SER A 23 6.99 39.01 6.69
C SER A 23 6.04 39.11 7.91
N SER A 24 6.53 38.73 9.10
CA SER A 24 5.98 39.04 10.44
C SER A 24 4.85 38.10 10.94
N SER A 25 5.07 37.38 12.06
CA SER A 25 4.83 37.79 13.48
C SER A 25 3.38 37.46 13.87
N SER A 26 2.98 36.89 15.01
CA SER A 26 3.58 36.59 16.30
C SER A 26 2.49 35.88 17.15
N SER A 27 2.88 35.07 18.16
CA SER A 27 2.32 34.99 19.53
C SER A 27 0.78 34.90 19.72
N THR A 28 0.16 33.99 20.47
CA THR A 28 0.27 33.71 21.92
C THR A 28 -0.75 32.60 22.28
N SER A 29 -0.40 31.67 23.19
CA SER A 29 -1.36 30.97 24.08
C SER A 29 -1.68 31.91 25.28
N PRO A 30 -2.47 31.58 26.33
CA PRO A 30 -3.26 30.39 26.68
C PRO A 30 -4.65 30.76 27.31
N THR A 31 -5.21 29.86 28.13
CA THR A 31 -6.20 30.01 29.25
C THR A 31 -7.55 29.32 29.01
N SER A 32 -8.31 28.78 29.98
CA SER A 32 -8.16 28.21 31.34
C SER A 32 -9.60 27.80 31.78
N THR A 33 -9.74 26.78 32.64
CA THR A 33 -10.73 26.61 33.77
C THR A 33 -12.22 26.96 33.56
N SER A 34 -13.24 26.20 34.00
CA SER A 34 -13.60 25.72 35.37
C SER A 34 -14.92 24.92 35.25
N SER A 35 -15.14 23.76 35.90
CA SER A 35 -15.94 23.54 37.15
C SER A 35 -17.25 24.37 37.25
N SER A 36 -18.43 23.88 37.66
CA SER A 36 -18.85 22.81 38.58
C SER A 36 -20.40 22.78 38.72
N SER A 37 -20.97 21.66 39.21
CA SER A 37 -22.17 21.54 40.13
C SER A 37 -23.55 22.08 39.66
N SER A 38 -24.74 21.60 40.05
CA SER A 38 -25.29 20.63 41.02
C SER A 38 -26.83 20.59 40.85
N SER A 39 -27.49 19.59 41.46
CA SER A 39 -28.86 19.63 42.08
C SER A 39 -29.97 18.91 41.29
N SER A 40 -30.93 18.16 41.86
CA SER A 40 -31.16 17.49 43.17
C SER A 40 -32.54 16.78 43.07
N SER A 41 -32.83 15.85 44.00
CA SER A 41 -34.13 15.28 44.46
C SER A 41 -34.08 13.74 44.42
N GLU A 42 -33.69 13.05 45.50
CA GLU A 42 -34.43 12.72 46.74
C GLU A 42 -35.57 11.71 46.49
N GLU A 43 -35.41 10.48 47.01
CA GLU A 43 -36.34 9.84 47.95
C GLU A 43 -35.87 8.41 48.30
N GLU A 44 -36.14 8.06 49.55
CA GLU A 44 -35.45 7.13 50.42
C GLU A 44 -36.16 5.76 50.48
N ASN A 45 -35.41 4.64 50.40
CA ASN A 45 -35.74 3.48 51.24
C ASN A 45 -34.58 2.47 51.39
N THR A 46 -34.00 2.52 52.58
CA THR A 46 -33.60 1.41 53.46
C THR A 46 -32.94 0.11 52.92
N LEU A 47 -31.85 -0.25 53.61
CA LEU A 47 -31.42 -1.61 54.00
C LEU A 47 -30.75 -2.53 52.95
N LYS A 48 -29.40 -2.51 52.93
CA LYS A 48 -28.51 -3.60 53.45
C LYS A 48 -27.12 -3.61 52.79
N LYS A 49 -26.09 -3.51 53.64
CA LYS A 49 -24.68 -3.81 53.35
C LYS A 49 -24.55 -5.18 52.68
N LYS A 50 -23.79 -5.26 51.57
CA LYS A 50 -22.64 -6.19 51.35
C LYS A 50 -22.08 -6.01 49.93
N HIS A 51 -20.81 -5.59 49.86
CA HIS A 51 -19.99 -5.53 48.65
C HIS A 51 -19.95 -6.86 47.86
N PRO A 52 -20.25 -6.87 46.55
CA PRO A 52 -19.71 -7.87 45.65
C PRO A 52 -18.41 -7.35 45.00
N LYS A 53 -17.28 -7.93 45.42
CA LYS A 53 -15.95 -7.69 44.86
C LYS A 53 -15.88 -8.21 43.42
N ASN A 54 -15.52 -7.31 42.50
CA ASN A 54 -14.86 -7.52 41.20
C ASN A 54 -15.33 -8.68 40.30
N LYS A 55 -16.27 -8.37 39.39
CA LYS A 55 -16.32 -9.01 38.07
C LYS A 55 -15.04 -8.64 37.31
N LYS A 56 -14.05 -9.53 37.31
CA LYS A 56 -12.90 -9.49 36.39
C LYS A 56 -13.42 -9.56 34.95
N HIS A 57 -13.70 -8.40 34.35
CA HIS A 57 -13.80 -8.29 32.91
C HIS A 57 -12.43 -8.68 32.34
N LYS A 58 -12.35 -9.90 31.79
CA LYS A 58 -11.24 -10.35 30.95
C LYS A 58 -11.26 -9.47 29.69
N LYS A 59 -10.71 -8.25 29.81
CA LYS A 59 -10.44 -7.35 28.70
C LYS A 59 -9.46 -8.12 27.83
N LYS A 60 -9.99 -8.80 26.79
CA LYS A 60 -9.24 -9.50 25.76
C LYS A 60 -8.35 -8.43 25.14
N ARG A 61 -7.15 -8.25 25.69
CA ARG A 61 -6.11 -7.40 25.12
C ARG A 61 -5.85 -8.01 23.76
N ARG A 62 -6.55 -7.50 22.74
CA ARG A 62 -6.11 -7.60 21.37
C ARG A 62 -4.74 -6.97 21.40
N ALA A 63 -3.71 -7.80 21.55
CA ALA A 63 -2.35 -7.45 21.25
C ALA A 63 -2.36 -7.15 19.76
N LYS A 64 -2.79 -5.93 19.41
CA LYS A 64 -2.46 -5.30 18.16
C LYS A 64 -0.97 -5.06 18.30
N SER A 65 -0.18 -6.11 18.06
CA SER A 65 1.21 -5.97 17.71
C SER A 65 1.17 -5.04 16.52
N LYS A 66 1.34 -3.75 16.78
CA LYS A 66 1.77 -2.81 15.77
C LYS A 66 3.14 -3.34 15.40
N SER A 67 3.19 -4.32 14.49
CA SER A 67 4.39 -4.55 13.73
C SER A 67 4.62 -3.19 13.11
N LYS A 68 5.58 -2.41 13.63
CA LYS A 68 6.04 -1.24 12.92
C LYS A 68 6.25 -1.74 11.50
N ALA A 69 5.47 -1.21 10.55
CA ALA A 69 5.64 -1.59 9.16
C ALA A 69 7.14 -1.41 8.93
N LYS A 70 7.85 -2.48 8.58
CA LYS A 70 9.30 -2.47 8.32
C LYS A 70 9.55 -1.72 7.01
N TYR A 71 9.00 -0.51 6.91
CA TYR A 71 9.08 0.37 5.77
C TYR A 71 10.58 0.57 5.49
N GLY A 72 10.99 0.25 4.27
CA GLY A 72 12.39 0.35 3.86
C GLY A 72 13.24 -0.91 4.08
N ARG A 73 12.78 -1.96 4.79
CA ARG A 73 13.55 -3.22 4.83
C ARG A 73 13.59 -3.82 3.43
N ARG A 74 14.79 -4.08 2.90
CA ARG A 74 14.98 -4.75 1.60
C ARG A 74 14.48 -6.19 1.67
N ALA A 75 13.81 -6.65 0.62
CA ALA A 75 13.40 -8.06 0.52
C ALA A 75 14.65 -8.94 0.37
N SER A 76 14.76 -9.97 1.20
CA SER A 76 15.91 -10.89 1.22
C SER A 76 15.67 -12.18 0.43
N SER A 77 14.40 -12.58 0.25
CA SER A 77 14.00 -13.77 -0.50
C SER A 77 13.05 -13.45 -1.65
N PRO A 78 13.00 -14.28 -2.71
CA PRO A 78 12.02 -14.14 -3.79
C PRO A 78 10.58 -14.25 -3.25
N GLU A 79 10.35 -15.13 -2.27
CA GLU A 79 9.07 -15.24 -1.57
C GLU A 79 8.64 -13.94 -0.89
N GLU A 80 9.58 -13.21 -0.26
CA GLU A 80 9.28 -11.93 0.37
C GLU A 80 8.90 -10.86 -0.68
N VAL A 81 9.49 -10.92 -1.88
CA VAL A 81 9.10 -10.06 -3.02
C VAL A 81 7.65 -10.37 -3.43
N ILE A 82 7.30 -11.65 -3.61
CA ILE A 82 5.95 -12.07 -3.98
C ILE A 82 4.93 -11.69 -2.91
N ALA A 83 5.23 -11.94 -1.64
CA ALA A 83 4.34 -11.61 -0.53
C ALA A 83 4.08 -10.10 -0.43
N ARG A 84 5.10 -9.27 -0.67
CA ARG A 84 4.95 -7.82 -0.72
C ARG A 84 4.13 -7.38 -1.92
N TYR A 85 4.38 -7.93 -3.10
CA TYR A 85 3.61 -7.62 -4.31
C TYR A 85 2.12 -7.95 -4.11
N LYS A 86 1.80 -9.13 -3.57
CA LYS A 86 0.43 -9.54 -3.24
C LYS A 86 -0.24 -8.57 -2.25
N LYS A 87 0.49 -8.00 -1.29
CA LYS A 87 -0.05 -6.96 -0.38
C LYS A 87 -0.35 -5.65 -1.10
N VAL A 88 0.52 -5.23 -2.02
CA VAL A 88 0.28 -4.03 -2.84
C VAL A 88 -0.96 -4.26 -3.70
N LEU A 89 -1.05 -5.40 -4.38
CA LEU A 89 -2.20 -5.77 -5.21
C LEU A 89 -3.51 -5.75 -4.42
N LYS A 90 -3.54 -6.31 -3.21
CA LYS A 90 -4.73 -6.26 -2.34
C LYS A 90 -5.17 -4.83 -2.02
N ASN A 91 -4.23 -3.94 -1.71
CA ASN A 91 -4.54 -2.54 -1.42
C ASN A 91 -4.95 -1.77 -2.69
N TYR A 92 -4.34 -2.08 -3.82
CA TYR A 92 -4.68 -1.50 -5.12
C TYR A 92 -6.10 -1.88 -5.55
N ASN A 93 -6.44 -3.17 -5.45
CA ASN A 93 -7.78 -3.68 -5.75
C ASN A 93 -8.85 -3.17 -4.76
N ALA A 94 -8.44 -2.65 -3.60
CA ALA A 94 -9.32 -1.93 -2.67
C ALA A 94 -9.56 -0.46 -3.07
N GLY A 95 -9.18 -0.05 -4.29
CA GLY A 95 -9.39 1.30 -4.82
C GLY A 95 -8.34 2.32 -4.38
N MET A 96 -7.25 1.90 -3.72
CA MET A 96 -6.20 2.82 -3.33
C MET A 96 -5.31 3.19 -4.52
N LYS A 97 -4.96 4.48 -4.64
CA LYS A 97 -3.89 4.92 -5.55
C LYS A 97 -2.61 4.11 -5.31
N LEU A 98 -1.91 3.75 -6.38
CA LEU A 98 -0.76 2.86 -6.34
C LEU A 98 0.31 3.28 -5.31
N GLY A 99 0.72 4.55 -5.29
CA GLY A 99 1.68 5.05 -4.30
C GLY A 99 1.22 4.85 -2.85
N LYS A 100 -0.08 5.06 -2.57
CA LYS A 100 -0.67 4.80 -1.24
C LYS A 100 -0.73 3.30 -0.92
N ALA A 101 -1.05 2.46 -1.91
CA ALA A 101 -1.04 1.01 -1.77
C ALA A 101 0.36 0.46 -1.45
N CYS A 102 1.38 0.98 -2.14
CA CYS A 102 2.80 0.70 -1.91
C CYS A 102 3.24 1.12 -0.50
N ALA A 103 2.94 2.36 -0.11
CA ALA A 103 3.28 2.88 1.22
C ALA A 103 2.68 2.02 2.35
N LYS A 104 1.41 1.62 2.21
CA LYS A 104 0.71 0.75 3.16
C LYS A 104 1.29 -0.67 3.20
N ALA A 105 1.84 -1.16 2.09
CA ALA A 105 2.56 -2.44 2.03
C ALA A 105 4.00 -2.35 2.56
N GLY A 106 4.53 -1.15 2.82
CA GLY A 106 5.91 -0.95 3.30
C GLY A 106 6.97 -0.95 2.20
N VAL A 107 6.58 -0.68 0.95
CA VAL A 107 7.45 -0.78 -0.25
C VAL A 107 7.36 0.50 -1.08
N THR A 108 8.45 0.88 -1.74
CA THR A 108 8.45 1.99 -2.70
C THR A 108 7.94 1.53 -4.06
N GLU A 109 7.27 2.42 -4.80
CA GLU A 109 6.74 2.09 -6.14
C GLU A 109 7.85 1.57 -7.08
N LEU A 110 9.03 2.19 -7.04
CA LEU A 110 10.17 1.76 -7.85
C LEU A 110 10.57 0.31 -7.55
N THR A 111 10.57 -0.09 -6.28
CA THR A 111 10.94 -1.46 -5.90
C THR A 111 9.92 -2.48 -6.40
N VAL A 112 8.62 -2.12 -6.38
CA VAL A 112 7.56 -3.00 -6.90
C VAL A 112 7.67 -3.12 -8.41
N ARG A 113 7.87 -2.00 -9.12
CA ARG A 113 8.02 -1.97 -10.58
C ARG A 113 9.28 -2.70 -11.04
N SER A 114 10.44 -2.44 -10.41
CA SER A 114 11.71 -3.05 -10.81
C SER A 114 11.79 -4.54 -10.52
N LYS A 115 11.07 -5.04 -9.52
CA LYS A 115 11.02 -6.46 -9.19
C LYS A 115 9.76 -7.16 -9.68
N ALA A 116 9.00 -6.55 -10.59
CA ALA A 116 7.69 -7.05 -11.03
C ALA A 116 7.77 -8.38 -11.79
N ALA A 117 8.86 -8.65 -12.53
CA ALA A 117 8.97 -9.88 -13.33
C ALA A 117 8.85 -11.16 -12.49
N ILE A 118 9.33 -11.16 -11.24
CA ILE A 118 9.24 -12.31 -10.32
C ILE A 118 7.77 -12.66 -10.01
N PRO A 119 6.96 -11.77 -9.40
CA PRO A 119 5.56 -12.05 -9.14
C PRO A 119 4.70 -12.15 -10.41
N GLU A 120 5.07 -11.50 -11.52
CA GLU A 120 4.35 -11.64 -12.80
C GLU A 120 4.37 -13.09 -13.29
N ILE A 121 5.55 -13.72 -13.37
CA ILE A 121 5.65 -15.14 -13.76
C ILE A 121 4.99 -16.02 -12.70
N ALA A 122 5.23 -15.77 -11.41
CA ALA A 122 4.65 -16.58 -10.35
C ALA A 122 3.11 -16.59 -10.34
N ILE A 123 2.45 -15.58 -10.93
CA ILE A 123 0.99 -15.49 -11.05
C ILE A 123 0.49 -15.94 -12.42
N ALA A 124 1.21 -15.65 -13.50
CA ALA A 124 0.82 -15.99 -14.86
C ALA A 124 1.13 -17.45 -15.20
N SER A 125 2.29 -17.94 -14.79
CA SER A 125 2.81 -19.26 -15.13
C SER A 125 3.59 -19.84 -13.94
N PRO A 126 2.88 -20.45 -12.96
CA PRO A 126 3.52 -20.99 -11.76
C PRO A 126 4.50 -22.12 -12.08
N ASP A 127 4.29 -22.87 -13.16
CA ASP A 127 5.14 -24.00 -13.57
C ASP A 127 6.55 -23.52 -13.91
N HIS A 128 6.68 -22.56 -14.84
CA HIS A 128 7.96 -21.94 -15.17
C HIS A 128 8.61 -21.25 -13.97
N PHE A 129 7.82 -20.70 -13.05
CA PHE A 129 8.36 -20.11 -11.83
C PHE A 129 9.01 -21.18 -10.92
N GLN A 130 8.42 -22.38 -10.82
CA GLN A 130 9.01 -23.49 -10.08
C GLN A 130 10.31 -23.96 -10.70
N ASP A 131 10.39 -24.05 -12.03
CA ASP A 131 11.63 -24.40 -12.73
C ASP A 131 12.75 -23.37 -12.46
N LEU A 132 12.41 -22.08 -12.50
CA LEU A 132 13.33 -21.00 -12.16
C LEU A 132 13.77 -21.05 -10.69
N MET A 133 12.89 -21.44 -9.77
CA MET A 133 13.21 -21.65 -8.35
C MET A 133 14.10 -22.87 -8.14
N ALA A 134 13.85 -23.97 -8.84
CA ALA A 134 14.67 -25.18 -8.76
C ALA A 134 16.09 -24.94 -9.29
N ALA A 135 16.22 -24.17 -10.37
CA ALA A 135 17.49 -23.75 -10.93
C ALA A 135 18.18 -22.62 -10.12
N HIS A 136 17.49 -22.00 -9.15
CA HIS A 136 18.06 -20.94 -8.32
C HIS A 136 18.68 -21.54 -7.06
N SER A 137 19.96 -21.26 -6.85
CA SER A 137 20.63 -21.67 -5.61
C SER A 137 20.01 -20.93 -4.42
N LYS A 138 19.81 -21.62 -3.28
CA LYS A 138 19.24 -21.04 -2.05
C LYS A 138 19.97 -19.79 -1.54
N ARG A 139 21.23 -19.56 -1.97
CA ARG A 139 22.04 -18.37 -1.67
C ARG A 139 22.22 -17.40 -2.85
N GLY A 140 21.58 -17.66 -3.98
CA GLY A 140 21.66 -16.82 -5.18
C GLY A 140 21.07 -15.43 -4.95
N LYS A 141 21.55 -14.45 -5.70
CA LYS A 141 21.03 -13.07 -5.57
C LYS A 141 19.65 -13.01 -6.21
N ILE A 142 18.79 -12.14 -5.67
CA ILE A 142 17.46 -11.87 -6.25
C ILE A 142 17.60 -11.25 -7.65
N VAL A 143 18.68 -10.52 -7.90
CA VAL A 143 18.93 -9.87 -9.19
C VAL A 143 19.13 -10.91 -10.30
N ASP A 144 19.90 -11.97 -10.03
CA ASP A 144 20.15 -13.04 -11.01
C ASP A 144 18.84 -13.74 -11.39
N LEU A 145 17.98 -13.97 -10.40
CA LEU A 145 16.65 -14.53 -10.64
C LEU A 145 15.77 -13.58 -11.45
N LEU A 146 15.82 -12.29 -11.13
CA LEU A 146 15.07 -11.27 -11.86
C LEU A 146 15.47 -11.24 -13.34
N SER A 147 16.76 -11.30 -13.65
CA SER A 147 17.25 -11.34 -15.03
C SER A 147 16.76 -12.59 -15.78
N LYS A 148 16.75 -13.76 -15.12
CA LYS A 148 16.19 -14.99 -15.71
C LYS A 148 14.68 -14.86 -15.96
N CYS A 149 13.95 -14.25 -15.03
CA CYS A 149 12.53 -13.96 -15.20
C CYS A 149 12.28 -13.01 -16.38
N GLU A 150 13.05 -11.92 -16.48
CA GLU A 150 12.93 -10.96 -17.58
C GLU A 150 13.22 -11.61 -18.93
N PHE A 151 14.27 -12.42 -19.02
CA PHE A 151 14.59 -13.19 -20.21
C PHE A 151 13.46 -14.13 -20.61
N LEU A 152 12.90 -14.90 -19.66
CA LEU A 152 11.78 -15.80 -19.95
C LEU A 152 10.56 -15.04 -20.48
N ILE A 153 10.23 -13.91 -19.86
CA ILE A 153 9.14 -13.06 -20.34
C ILE A 153 9.45 -12.57 -21.75
N GLU A 154 10.69 -12.22 -22.08
CA GLU A 154 11.07 -11.73 -23.41
C GLU A 154 11.08 -12.82 -24.48
N SER A 155 11.50 -14.04 -24.14
CA SER A 155 11.57 -15.19 -25.05
C SER A 155 10.20 -15.83 -25.33
N ASP A 156 9.37 -16.04 -24.30
CA ASP A 156 8.13 -16.80 -24.44
C ASP A 156 6.90 -15.90 -24.61
N GLN A 157 6.41 -15.81 -25.86
CA GLN A 157 5.23 -15.00 -26.17
C GLN A 157 3.99 -15.44 -25.37
N LYS A 158 3.82 -16.74 -25.14
CA LYS A 158 2.72 -17.29 -24.34
C LYS A 158 2.71 -16.73 -22.91
N VAL A 159 3.88 -16.56 -22.32
CA VAL A 159 4.02 -16.00 -20.96
C VAL A 159 3.69 -14.50 -20.98
N LYS A 160 4.13 -13.75 -22.00
CA LYS A 160 3.74 -12.33 -22.17
C LYS A 160 2.23 -12.17 -22.26
N ASP A 161 1.57 -12.95 -23.11
CA ASP A 161 0.13 -12.88 -23.33
C ASP A 161 -0.64 -13.24 -22.06
N ALA A 162 -0.19 -14.27 -21.33
CA ALA A 162 -0.75 -14.64 -20.03
C ALA A 162 -0.59 -13.49 -19.00
N ILE A 163 0.57 -12.84 -18.94
CA ILE A 163 0.79 -11.67 -18.06
C ILE A 163 -0.15 -10.53 -18.45
N MET A 164 -0.32 -10.24 -19.74
CA MET A 164 -1.24 -9.21 -20.21
C MET A 164 -2.68 -9.51 -19.81
N LEU A 165 -3.14 -10.76 -19.99
CA LEU A 165 -4.45 -11.20 -19.56
C LEU A 165 -4.64 -11.03 -18.05
N LYS A 166 -3.65 -11.43 -17.23
CA LYS A 166 -3.70 -11.27 -15.77
C LYS A 166 -3.69 -9.80 -15.33
N LYS A 167 -3.06 -8.90 -16.10
CA LYS A 167 -3.15 -7.45 -15.89
C LYS A 167 -4.55 -6.92 -16.20
N ALA A 168 -5.16 -7.37 -17.30
CA ALA A 168 -6.54 -7.01 -17.66
C ALA A 168 -7.57 -7.52 -16.62
N GLU A 169 -7.37 -8.73 -16.08
CA GLU A 169 -8.20 -9.30 -15.00
C GLU A 169 -8.02 -8.59 -13.63
N GLY A 170 -7.06 -7.66 -13.49
CA GLY A 170 -6.75 -7.02 -12.20
C GLY A 170 -6.06 -7.95 -11.20
N LYS A 171 -5.50 -9.08 -11.66
CA LYS A 171 -4.69 -10.00 -10.84
C LYS A 171 -3.21 -9.62 -10.80
N LEU A 172 -2.80 -8.68 -11.65
CA LEU A 172 -1.49 -8.05 -11.64
C LEU A 172 -1.65 -6.54 -11.64
N ILE A 173 -0.67 -5.85 -11.06
CA ILE A 173 -0.60 -4.40 -11.09
C ILE A 173 -0.16 -3.99 -12.51
N PRO A 174 -0.93 -3.14 -13.22
CA PRO A 174 -0.59 -2.71 -14.56
C PRO A 174 0.57 -1.71 -14.51
N TYR A 175 1.79 -2.22 -14.72
CA TYR A 175 2.98 -1.40 -14.94
C TYR A 175 3.34 -1.39 -16.42
N VAL A 176 3.58 -0.19 -16.95
CA VAL A 176 4.34 -0.01 -18.19
C VAL A 176 5.82 -0.08 -17.81
N LYS A 177 6.58 -1.02 -18.42
CA LYS A 177 8.05 -1.00 -18.31
C LYS A 177 8.50 0.33 -18.94
N ARG A 178 9.30 1.11 -18.21
CA ARG A 178 9.97 2.25 -18.83
C ARG A 178 11.11 1.68 -19.67
N GLU A 179 11.12 1.98 -20.96
CA GLU A 179 12.26 1.67 -21.82
C GLU A 179 13.49 2.35 -21.23
N LYS A 180 14.61 1.61 -21.16
CA LYS A 180 15.90 2.19 -20.79
C LYS A 180 16.38 2.97 -22.00
N ILE A 181 16.35 4.29 -21.91
CA ILE A 181 16.98 5.21 -22.87
C ILE A 181 18.49 5.07 -22.73
#